data_AF-A0A3L7A1L1-F1
#
_entry.id   AF-A0A3L7A1L1-F1
#
_cell.length_a   1.000
_cell.length_b   1.000
_cell.length_c   1.000
_cell.angle_alpha   90.00
_cell.angle_beta   90.00
_cell.angle_gamma   90.00
#
_symmetry.space_group_name_H-M   'P 1'
#
loop_
_entity.id
_entity.type
_entity.pdbx_description
1 polymer ?
#
loop_
_entity_poly.entity_id
_entity_poly.type
_entity_poly.pdbx_seq_one_letter_code
_entity_poly.pdbx_strand_id
1 'polypeptide(L)' 'MFTAEGQDQGVNVRVLRGSPTPEEIAAVTAVLTAAVVEEAARADAVPSDGPSAWQRSQRILRSPLQAGAGRWRNFSA' A
#
# COMPACT_ATOMS: atom_id res chain seq x y z
N MET A 1 0.32 -19.52 -32.00
CA MET A 1 1.25 -20.00 -30.96
C MET A 1 1.53 -18.80 -30.06
N PHE A 2 0.85 -18.70 -28.91
CA PHE A 2 1.02 -17.60 -27.95
C PHE A 2 1.78 -18.17 -26.75
N THR A 3 3.04 -17.79 -26.60
CA THR A 3 3.85 -18.18 -25.43
C THR A 3 3.46 -17.24 -24.31
N ALA A 4 2.72 -17.75 -23.32
CA ALA A 4 2.52 -17.04 -22.07
C ALA A 4 3.84 -17.12 -21.28
N GLU A 5 4.65 -16.06 -21.33
CA GLU A 5 5.61 -15.82 -20.27
C GLU A 5 4.79 -15.50 -19.01
N GLY A 6 4.58 -16.52 -18.19
CA GLY A 6 4.05 -16.35 -16.85
C GLY A 6 5.01 -15.43 -16.11
N GLN A 7 4.61 -14.17 -15.95
CA GLN A 7 5.38 -13.24 -15.16
C GLN A 7 5.47 -13.79 -13.74
N ASP A 8 6.65 -13.63 -13.16
CA ASP A 8 7.01 -13.97 -11.79
C ASP A 8 6.17 -13.10 -10.83
N GLN A 9 4.86 -13.34 -10.77
CA GLN A 9 3.89 -12.64 -9.90
C GLN A 9 4.01 -13.12 -8.45
N GLY A 10 5.03 -13.93 -8.14
CA GLY A 10 5.38 -14.31 -6.79
C GLY A 10 5.98 -13.15 -6.02
N VAL A 11 5.77 -13.14 -4.71
CA VAL A 11 6.40 -12.18 -3.81
C VAL A 11 7.93 -12.29 -3.94
N ASN A 12 8.59 -11.24 -4.44
CA ASN A 12 10.05 -11.22 -4.57
C ASN A 12 10.70 -10.98 -3.21
N VAL A 13 11.23 -12.04 -2.59
CA VAL A 13 11.86 -12.00 -1.26
C VAL A 13 13.37 -12.16 -1.40
N ARG A 14 14.14 -11.24 -0.79
CA ARG A 14 15.60 -11.33 -0.70
C ARG A 14 16.06 -11.46 0.76
N VAL A 15 16.73 -12.56 1.06
CA VAL A 15 17.36 -12.77 2.38
C VAL A 15 18.68 -12.01 2.43
N LEU A 16 18.80 -11.05 3.35
CA LEU A 16 20.00 -10.22 3.48
C LEU A 16 21.05 -10.81 4.44
N ARG A 17 20.62 -11.60 5.44
CA ARG A 17 21.48 -12.28 6.41
C ARG A 17 20.90 -13.63 6.84
N GLY A 18 21.80 -14.54 7.24
CA GLY A 18 21.46 -15.91 7.61
C GLY A 18 21.49 -16.87 6.41
N SER A 19 21.40 -18.16 6.70
CA SER A 19 21.31 -19.24 5.70
C SER A 19 20.10 -20.12 6.03
N PRO A 20 18.87 -19.63 5.78
CA PRO A 20 17.66 -20.39 6.08
C PRO A 20 17.61 -21.67 5.24
N THR A 21 16.96 -22.69 5.78
CA THR A 21 16.79 -23.94 5.04
C THR A 21 15.78 -23.77 3.90
N PRO A 22 15.79 -24.64 2.88
CA PRO A 22 14.80 -24.60 1.81
C PRO A 22 13.36 -24.64 2.32
N GLU A 23 13.10 -25.39 3.39
CA GLU A 23 11.78 -25.52 4.02
C GLU A 23 11.32 -24.22 4.66
N GLU A 24 12.22 -23.50 5.34
CA GLU A 24 11.92 -22.19 5.93
C GLU A 24 11.61 -21.14 4.86
N ILE A 25 12.36 -21.14 3.76
CA ILE A 25 12.11 -20.26 2.62
C ILE A 25 10.73 -20.55 2.01
N ALA A 26 10.39 -21.84 1.83
CA ALA A 26 9.10 -22.24 1.32
C ALA A 26 7.95 -21.82 2.26
N ALA A 27 8.11 -22.01 3.56
CA ALA A 27 7.12 -21.63 4.56
C ALA A 27 6.85 -20.12 4.55
N VAL A 28 7.91 -19.30 4.58
CA VAL A 28 7.77 -17.83 4.54
C VAL A 28 7.13 -17.37 3.24
N THR A 29 7.55 -17.93 2.10
CA THR A 29 7.00 -17.56 0.79
C THR A 29 5.51 -17.91 0.71
N ALA A 30 5.11 -19.07 1.21
CA ALA A 30 3.70 -19.49 1.24
C ALA A 30 2.84 -18.54 2.09
N VAL A 31 3.32 -18.17 3.29
CA VAL A 31 2.62 -17.23 4.18
C VAL A 31 2.49 -15.85 3.55
N LEU A 32 3.59 -15.31 2.99
CA LEU A 32 3.56 -13.99 2.34
C LEU A 32 2.65 -13.97 1.13
N THR A 33 2.67 -15.04 0.32
CA THR A 33 1.78 -15.16 -0.85
C THR A 33 0.32 -15.21 -0.41
N ALA A 34 -0.02 -16.00 0.62
CA ALA A 34 -1.37 -16.06 1.15
C ALA A 34 -1.84 -14.68 1.65
N ALA A 35 -1.01 -13.96 2.41
CA ALA A 35 -1.33 -12.63 2.91
C ALA A 35 -1.58 -11.60 1.78
N VAL A 36 -0.78 -11.64 0.72
CA VAL A 36 -0.97 -10.77 -0.46
C VAL A 36 -2.29 -11.08 -1.16
N VAL A 37 -2.62 -12.36 -1.34
CA VAL A 37 -3.88 -12.77 -1.96
C VAL A 37 -5.09 -12.35 -1.11
N GLU A 38 -5.03 -12.52 0.20
CA GLU A 38 -6.10 -12.08 1.10
C GLU A 38 -6.31 -10.57 1.05
N GLU A 39 -5.24 -9.77 1.06
CA GLU A 39 -5.37 -8.30 0.99
C GLU A 39 -5.87 -7.85 -0.38
N ALA A 40 -5.45 -8.49 -1.48
CA ALA A 40 -5.98 -8.20 -2.81
C ALA A 40 -7.49 -8.49 -2.87
N ALA A 41 -7.92 -9.65 -2.37
CA ALA A 41 -9.34 -10.00 -2.30
C ALA A 41 -10.13 -9.01 -1.40
N ARG A 42 -9.53 -8.54 -0.31
CA ARG A 42 -10.13 -7.51 0.55
C ARG A 42 -10.25 -6.18 -0.17
N ALA A 43 -9.23 -5.77 -0.93
CA ALA A 43 -9.25 -4.54 -1.70
C ALA A 43 -10.33 -4.56 -2.79
N ASP A 44 -10.50 -5.70 -3.46
CA ASP A 44 -11.58 -5.90 -4.46
C ASP A 44 -12.97 -5.93 -3.83
N ALA A 45 -13.08 -6.42 -2.58
CA ALA A 45 -14.34 -6.50 -1.85
C ALA A 45 -14.77 -5.18 -1.20
N VAL A 46 -13.87 -4.22 -1.03
CA VAL A 46 -14.23 -2.87 -0.56
C VAL A 46 -14.95 -2.18 -1.71
N PRO A 47 -16.26 -1.87 -1.58
CA PRO A 47 -16.92 -1.03 -2.56
C PRO A 47 -16.12 0.26 -2.66
N SER A 48 -16.02 0.86 -3.85
CA SER A 48 -15.58 2.25 -3.97
C SER A 48 -16.48 3.09 -3.07
N ASP A 49 -16.03 3.34 -1.83
CA ASP A 49 -16.77 4.15 -0.89
C ASP A 49 -16.95 5.49 -1.58
N GLY A 50 -18.21 5.83 -1.86
CA GLY A 50 -18.55 7.14 -2.39
C GLY A 50 -17.94 8.23 -1.50
N PRO A 51 -17.93 9.49 -1.95
CA PRO A 51 -17.23 10.56 -1.25
C PRO A 51 -17.53 10.53 0.25
N SER A 52 -16.47 10.47 1.05
CA SER A 52 -16.52 10.41 2.50
C SER A 52 -17.36 11.55 3.07
N ALA A 53 -17.84 11.41 4.31
CA ALA A 53 -18.59 12.48 4.97
C ALA A 53 -17.80 13.80 5.01
N TRP A 54 -16.47 13.73 5.13
CA TRP A 54 -15.57 14.89 5.00
C TRP A 54 -15.59 15.45 3.58
N GLN A 55 -15.38 14.64 2.55
CA GLN A 55 -15.44 15.09 1.15
C GLN A 55 -16.80 15.71 0.77
N ARG A 56 -17.91 15.17 1.28
CA ARG A 56 -19.25 15.73 1.06
C ARG A 56 -19.48 17.05 1.78
N SER A 57 -18.84 17.26 2.93
CA SER A 57 -18.98 18.49 3.74
C SER A 57 -17.90 19.53 3.45
N GLN A 58 -16.87 19.19 2.66
CA GLN A 58 -15.88 20.14 2.19
C GLN A 58 -16.57 21.28 1.43
N ARG A 59 -16.33 22.50 1.90
CA ARG A 59 -16.78 23.72 1.23
C ARG A 59 -15.61 24.35 0.49
N ILE A 60 -15.92 25.00 -0.62
CA ILE A 60 -14.94 25.80 -1.36
C ILE A 60 -14.35 26.86 -0.42
N LEU A 61 -13.01 26.93 -0.41
CA LEU A 61 -12.31 28.04 0.21
C LEU A 61 -12.70 29.32 -0.54
N ARG A 62 -13.33 30.27 0.16
CA ARG A 62 -13.74 31.56 -0.44
C ARG A 62 -12.55 32.40 -0.91
N SER A 63 -11.37 32.12 -0.38
CA SER A 63 -10.10 32.77 -0.73
C SER A 63 -8.96 31.78 -0.56
N PRO A 64 -7.90 31.85 -1.37
CA PRO A 64 -6.67 31.11 -1.14
C PRO A 64 -6.13 31.35 0.28
N LEU A 65 -5.71 30.28 0.95
CA LEU A 65 -5.02 30.37 2.24
C LEU A 65 -3.60 30.89 2.00
N GLN A 66 -3.34 32.13 2.42
CA GLN A 66 -2.00 32.71 2.34
C GLN A 66 -1.14 32.19 3.49
N ALA A 67 -0.21 31.31 3.15
CA ALA A 67 0.85 30.91 4.05
C ALA A 67 1.80 32.09 4.29
N GLY A 68 1.76 32.69 5.50
CA GLY A 68 2.73 33.74 5.82
C GLY A 68 4.11 33.15 6.10
N ALA A 69 5.16 33.94 5.82
CA ALA A 69 6.55 33.56 6.06
C ALA A 69 6.74 33.07 7.51
N GLY A 70 7.27 31.86 7.67
CA GLY A 70 7.52 31.24 8.98
C GLY A 70 6.28 30.70 9.73
N ARG A 71 5.05 30.90 9.24
CA ARG A 71 3.82 30.61 10.00
C ARG A 71 3.42 29.12 10.08
N TRP A 72 4.05 28.26 9.28
CA TRP A 72 3.77 26.82 9.25
C TRP A 72 4.84 25.96 9.93
N ARG A 73 5.91 26.58 10.43
CA ARG A 73 7.10 25.88 10.96
C ARG A 73 7.46 26.33 12.38
N ASN A 74 6.48 26.75 13.17
CA ASN A 74 6.65 27.11 14.57
C ASN A 74 6.36 25.92 15.49
N PHE A 75 7.15 24.86 15.37
CA PHE A 75 7.23 23.83 16.41
C PHE A 75 8.60 24.03 17.08
N SER A 76 8.61 24.72 18.22
CA SER A 76 9.79 24.74 19.10
C SER A 76 9.91 23.39 19.80
N ALA A 77 11.12 22.84 19.80
CA ALA A 77 11.50 21.67 20.59
C ALA A 77 11.44 21.95 22.09
#